data_AF-A0A952YM98-F1
#
_entry.id   AF-A0A952YM98-F1
#
_cell.length_a   1.000
_cell.length_b   1.000
_cell.length_c   1.000
_cell.angle_alpha   90.00
_cell.angle_beta   90.00
_cell.angle_gamma   90.00
#
_symmetry.space_group_name_H-M   'P 1'
#
loop_
_entity.id
_entity.type
_entity.pdbx_description
1 polymer ?
#
loop_
_entity_poly.entity_id
_entity_poly.type
_entity_poly.pdbx_seq_one_letter_code
_entity_poly.pdbx_strand_id
1 'polypeptide(L)'
;MAADSKIEWTDHTFNPWIGCTKVSPACDHCYAEVSTPSRTLGVVWGPGQPRRRTSPGNWLQPLRWNAQADAFRAQHGRRQRVFCASLADVFDNEVPDFWRADLFDLIEATPNLDWLLLTKRIGNVPDMMRRILRPGTLPPHVWLGATICNQPEADRDITKLLAVDARVRFLSMEPLLGPVDLGAIPWRGLRTDVLRGWSSPEHGLHWVIVGGESGPQARPMHPEWARSLRDQCQAAGVPFLFKQWGEWLPLSHQTGGADPEQRQCHVWPDGRAYDGEREEMTPACAQLSRVGKKAAGRELDGRTWDEVPG
;
A
#
# COMPACT_ATOMS: atom_id res chain seq x y z
N MET A 1 -4.62 -15.05 -11.60
CA MET A 1 -4.18 -13.90 -12.42
C MET A 1 -5.32 -12.91 -12.43
N ALA A 2 -5.09 -11.69 -11.98
CA ALA A 2 -6.08 -10.61 -11.97
C ALA A 2 -6.64 -10.41 -13.39
N ALA A 3 -7.95 -10.21 -13.53
CA ALA A 3 -8.59 -10.12 -14.83
C ALA A 3 -8.02 -8.93 -15.64
N ASP A 4 -7.75 -7.79 -14.98
CA ASP A 4 -7.25 -6.56 -15.63
C ASP A 4 -6.16 -5.78 -14.85
N SER A 5 -5.77 -6.21 -13.64
CA SER A 5 -4.74 -5.53 -12.83
C SER A 5 -3.35 -6.19 -12.89
N LYS A 6 -2.29 -5.39 -12.86
CA LYS A 6 -0.90 -5.87 -12.67
C LYS A 6 -0.44 -5.86 -11.21
N ILE A 7 -1.34 -5.48 -10.30
CA ILE A 7 -1.09 -5.45 -8.85
C ILE A 7 -1.53 -6.79 -8.29
N GLU A 8 -0.60 -7.51 -7.69
CA GLU A 8 -0.70 -8.93 -7.32
C GLU A 8 -1.88 -9.25 -6.39
N TRP A 9 -2.25 -8.28 -5.58
CA TRP A 9 -3.17 -8.43 -4.46
C TRP A 9 -4.58 -7.90 -4.74
N THR A 10 -4.88 -7.51 -5.97
CA THR A 10 -6.21 -7.05 -6.41
C THR A 10 -6.56 -7.64 -7.77
N ASP A 11 -7.84 -7.82 -8.07
CA ASP A 11 -8.28 -8.30 -9.40
C ASP A 11 -8.45 -7.13 -10.36
N HIS A 12 -8.92 -5.99 -9.83
CA HIS A 12 -9.21 -4.78 -10.56
C HIS A 12 -8.59 -3.55 -9.89
N THR A 13 -8.38 -2.50 -10.68
CA THR A 13 -7.99 -1.18 -10.18
C THR A 13 -8.98 -0.15 -10.66
N PHE A 14 -9.53 0.65 -9.75
CA PHE A 14 -10.44 1.74 -10.07
C PHE A 14 -9.89 3.07 -9.56
N ASN A 15 -9.99 4.10 -10.38
CA ASN A 15 -9.62 5.47 -10.02
C ASN A 15 -10.83 6.37 -10.27
N PRO A 16 -11.44 7.01 -9.26
CA PRO A 16 -12.54 7.95 -9.46
C PRO A 16 -12.06 9.30 -10.03
N TRP A 17 -10.81 9.65 -9.72
CA TRP A 17 -10.07 10.78 -10.25
C TRP A 17 -8.56 10.46 -10.27
N ILE A 18 -7.78 11.38 -10.83
CA ILE A 18 -6.32 11.32 -10.89
C ILE A 18 -5.76 12.57 -10.20
N GLY A 19 -4.76 12.37 -9.35
CA GLY A 19 -4.07 13.41 -8.59
C GLY A 19 -4.39 13.37 -7.09
N CYS A 20 -3.43 13.80 -6.27
CA CYS A 20 -3.62 14.08 -4.84
C CYS A 20 -2.53 15.02 -4.29
N THR A 21 -2.73 15.55 -3.07
CA THR A 21 -1.67 16.29 -2.34
C THR A 21 -0.58 15.31 -1.89
N LYS A 22 0.69 15.72 -1.94
CA LYS A 22 1.79 14.95 -1.34
C LYS A 22 1.85 15.24 0.16
N VAL A 23 1.86 14.20 1.00
CA VAL A 23 1.77 14.34 2.49
C VAL A 23 2.70 13.41 3.26
N SER A 24 3.57 12.67 2.56
CA SER A 24 4.41 11.61 3.13
C SER A 24 5.74 11.55 2.38
N PRO A 25 6.84 11.11 3.03
CA PRO A 25 8.10 10.81 2.33
C PRO A 25 7.93 9.77 1.21
N ALA A 26 6.94 8.87 1.33
CA ALA A 26 6.58 7.94 0.25
C ALA A 26 6.04 8.63 -1.03
N CYS A 27 5.75 9.94 -0.99
CA CYS A 27 5.29 10.71 -2.14
C CYS A 27 6.43 11.32 -2.97
N ASP A 28 7.67 11.34 -2.48
CA ASP A 28 8.78 12.06 -3.10
C ASP A 28 9.09 11.55 -4.51
N HIS A 29 9.02 10.23 -4.72
CA HIS A 29 9.25 9.56 -6.01
C HIS A 29 8.01 8.80 -6.49
N CYS A 30 6.83 9.38 -6.29
CA CYS A 30 5.56 8.72 -6.55
C CYS A 30 5.43 8.23 -8.01
N TYR A 31 5.27 6.92 -8.21
CA TYR A 31 5.11 6.34 -9.55
C TYR A 31 3.90 6.91 -10.32
N ALA A 32 2.86 7.34 -9.59
CA ALA A 32 1.63 7.83 -10.20
C ALA A 32 1.85 9.15 -10.94
N GLU A 33 2.78 9.99 -10.47
CA GLU A 33 3.09 11.30 -11.07
C GLU A 33 3.68 11.18 -12.48
N VAL A 34 4.51 10.15 -12.69
CA VAL A 34 5.15 9.88 -13.98
C VAL A 34 4.40 8.85 -14.83
N SER A 35 3.23 8.41 -14.36
CA SER A 35 2.41 7.40 -15.03
C SER A 35 1.98 7.86 -16.43
N THR A 36 1.73 6.91 -17.34
CA THR A 36 1.21 7.23 -18.68
C THR A 36 -0.09 8.03 -18.60
N PRO A 37 -1.10 7.69 -17.77
CA PRO A 37 -2.28 8.53 -17.60
C PRO A 37 -1.97 9.97 -17.19
N SER A 38 -1.07 10.19 -16.22
CA SER A 38 -0.72 11.55 -15.79
C SER A 38 -0.04 12.35 -16.89
N ARG A 39 0.89 11.73 -17.64
CA ARG A 39 1.57 12.39 -18.77
C ARG A 39 0.61 12.70 -19.92
N THR A 40 -0.18 11.73 -20.36
CA THR A 40 -1.12 11.89 -21.48
C THR A 40 -2.23 12.89 -21.17
N LEU A 41 -2.65 12.98 -19.90
CA LEU A 41 -3.72 13.87 -19.47
C LEU A 41 -3.19 15.21 -18.90
N GLY A 42 -1.88 15.43 -18.88
CA GLY A 42 -1.27 16.65 -18.36
C GLY A 42 -1.61 16.94 -16.89
N VAL A 43 -1.72 15.91 -16.05
CA VAL A 43 -2.06 16.07 -14.64
C VAL A 43 -0.81 16.49 -13.86
N VAL A 44 -0.87 17.67 -13.23
CA VAL A 44 0.13 18.14 -12.28
C VAL A 44 -0.27 17.68 -10.88
N TRP A 45 0.69 17.15 -10.12
CA TRP A 45 0.44 16.56 -8.80
C TRP A 45 0.90 17.50 -7.68
N GLY A 46 0.27 17.39 -6.51
CA GLY A 46 0.66 18.14 -5.31
C GLY A 46 -0.35 19.19 -4.85
N PRO A 47 0.02 19.97 -3.82
CA PRO A 47 -0.87 20.96 -3.21
C PRO A 47 -1.34 22.03 -4.20
N GLY A 48 -2.64 22.35 -4.16
CA GLY A 48 -3.26 23.39 -4.99
C GLY A 48 -3.48 22.99 -6.46
N GLN A 49 -3.08 21.79 -6.87
CA GLN A 49 -3.23 21.34 -8.25
C GLN A 49 -4.62 20.73 -8.51
N PRO A 50 -5.26 20.95 -9.66
CA PRO A 50 -6.58 20.39 -9.91
C PRO A 50 -6.53 18.85 -9.99
N ARG A 51 -7.49 18.18 -9.33
CA ARG A 51 -7.71 16.74 -9.52
C ARG A 51 -8.54 16.55 -10.78
N ARG A 52 -8.23 15.52 -11.57
CA ARG A 52 -8.93 15.24 -12.82
C ARG A 52 -9.87 14.06 -12.65
N ARG A 53 -11.18 14.30 -12.69
CA ARG A 53 -12.19 13.21 -12.64
C ARG A 53 -12.04 12.28 -13.85
N THR A 54 -12.19 10.98 -13.63
CA THR A 54 -12.13 9.99 -14.72
C THR A 54 -13.41 9.97 -15.54
N SER A 55 -13.34 9.42 -16.76
CA SER A 55 -14.46 9.40 -17.71
C SER A 55 -15.68 8.60 -17.20
N PRO A 56 -16.90 8.91 -17.67
CA PRO A 56 -18.10 8.13 -17.33
C PRO A 56 -17.95 6.64 -17.63
N GLY A 57 -17.25 6.28 -18.71
CA GLY A 57 -16.97 4.87 -19.05
C GLY A 57 -16.13 4.14 -18.00
N ASN A 58 -15.21 4.83 -17.32
CA ASN A 58 -14.46 4.28 -16.19
C ASN A 58 -15.38 4.00 -14.99
N TRP A 59 -16.31 4.91 -14.69
CA TRP A 59 -17.29 4.79 -13.60
C TRP A 59 -18.30 3.64 -13.81
N LEU A 60 -18.47 3.15 -15.04
CA LEU A 60 -19.29 1.96 -15.33
C LEU A 60 -18.58 0.62 -15.08
N GLN A 61 -17.26 0.60 -14.91
CA GLN A 61 -16.52 -0.67 -14.78
C GLN A 61 -16.89 -1.46 -13.52
N PRO A 62 -16.99 -0.85 -12.31
CA PRO A 62 -17.36 -1.61 -11.12
C PRO A 62 -18.74 -2.25 -11.20
N LEU A 63 -19.71 -1.59 -11.86
CA LEU A 63 -21.04 -2.17 -12.08
C LEU A 63 -20.95 -3.45 -12.94
N ARG A 64 -20.09 -3.46 -13.97
CA ARG A 64 -19.86 -4.64 -14.81
C ARG A 64 -19.19 -5.77 -14.05
N TRP A 65 -18.14 -5.47 -13.27
CA TRP A 65 -17.48 -6.46 -12.43
C TRP A 65 -18.44 -7.05 -11.39
N ASN A 66 -19.27 -6.20 -10.77
CA ASN A 66 -20.27 -6.63 -9.80
C ASN A 66 -21.32 -7.57 -10.42
N ALA A 67 -21.75 -7.30 -11.66
CA ALA A 67 -22.65 -8.18 -12.39
C ALA A 67 -22.02 -9.54 -12.76
N GLN A 68 -20.69 -9.62 -12.82
CA GLN A 68 -19.93 -10.85 -13.10
C GLN A 68 -19.51 -11.60 -11.81
N ALA A 69 -19.93 -11.13 -10.63
CA ALA A 69 -19.42 -11.63 -9.36
C ALA A 69 -19.72 -13.12 -9.12
N ASP A 70 -20.87 -13.63 -9.56
CA ASP A 70 -21.23 -15.04 -9.40
C ASP A 70 -20.30 -15.96 -10.22
N ALA A 71 -20.04 -15.60 -11.47
CA ALA A 71 -19.11 -16.33 -12.33
C ALA A 71 -17.69 -16.33 -11.76
N PHE A 72 -17.23 -15.16 -11.29
CA PHE A 72 -15.92 -15.04 -10.66
C PHE A 72 -15.84 -15.89 -9.38
N ARG A 73 -16.86 -15.82 -8.51
CA ARG A 73 -16.91 -16.57 -7.26
C ARG A 73 -16.96 -18.08 -7.51
N ALA A 74 -17.68 -18.54 -8.53
CA ALA A 74 -17.69 -19.94 -8.92
C ALA A 74 -16.30 -20.44 -9.37
N GLN A 75 -15.52 -19.58 -10.04
CA GLN A 75 -14.18 -19.92 -10.51
C GLN A 75 -13.10 -19.82 -9.43
N HIS A 76 -13.21 -18.85 -8.52
CA HIS A 76 -12.12 -18.48 -7.60
C HIS A 76 -12.43 -18.73 -6.12
N GLY A 77 -13.67 -19.06 -5.77
CA GLY A 77 -14.10 -19.30 -4.38
C GLY A 77 -14.19 -18.05 -3.50
N ARG A 78 -13.98 -16.84 -4.05
CA ARG A 78 -13.99 -15.56 -3.32
C ARG A 78 -14.59 -14.43 -4.16
N ARG A 79 -14.84 -13.28 -3.54
CA ARG A 79 -15.24 -12.04 -4.24
C ARG A 79 -14.05 -11.43 -4.98
N GLN A 80 -14.36 -10.61 -5.97
CA GLN A 80 -13.39 -9.79 -6.69
C GLN A 80 -12.93 -8.63 -5.82
N ARG A 81 -11.62 -8.39 -5.77
CA ARG A 81 -11.01 -7.25 -5.06
C ARG A 81 -10.79 -6.10 -6.04
N VAL A 82 -11.20 -4.90 -5.63
CA VAL A 82 -11.05 -3.65 -6.38
C VAL A 82 -10.20 -2.68 -5.58
N PHE A 83 -9.00 -2.38 -6.08
CA PHE A 83 -8.14 -1.37 -5.47
C PHE A 83 -8.58 0.03 -5.88
N CYS A 84 -8.89 0.87 -4.89
CA CYS A 84 -9.26 2.27 -5.08
C CYS A 84 -8.46 3.17 -4.11
N ALA A 85 -7.49 3.96 -4.56
CA ALA A 85 -7.14 4.28 -5.94
C ALA A 85 -5.62 4.19 -6.15
N SER A 86 -5.20 3.73 -7.34
CA SER A 86 -3.79 3.64 -7.71
C SER A 86 -3.19 4.95 -8.20
N LEU A 87 -4.03 5.93 -8.55
CA LEU A 87 -3.67 7.23 -9.10
C LEU A 87 -4.36 8.37 -8.35
N ALA A 88 -4.84 8.14 -7.14
CA ALA A 88 -5.44 9.14 -6.27
C ALA A 88 -5.37 8.72 -4.80
N ASP A 89 -5.68 9.65 -3.91
CA ASP A 89 -6.04 9.36 -2.52
C ASP A 89 -7.50 9.80 -2.33
N VAL A 90 -8.39 8.86 -2.00
CA VAL A 90 -9.83 9.16 -1.96
C VAL A 90 -10.23 10.05 -0.77
N PHE A 91 -9.34 10.17 0.22
CA PHE A 91 -9.51 11.00 1.41
C PHE A 91 -8.67 12.28 1.36
N ASP A 92 -8.34 12.72 0.15
CA ASP A 92 -7.65 13.98 -0.10
C ASP A 92 -8.55 15.19 0.17
N ASN A 93 -7.98 16.22 0.80
CA ASN A 93 -8.71 17.41 1.28
C ASN A 93 -9.18 18.32 0.15
N GLU A 94 -8.45 18.33 -0.97
CA GLU A 94 -8.75 19.22 -2.10
C GLU A 94 -9.73 18.59 -3.10
N VAL A 95 -10.31 17.43 -2.76
CA VAL A 95 -11.37 16.81 -3.56
C VAL A 95 -12.74 17.24 -3.02
N PRO A 96 -13.64 17.75 -3.87
CA PRO A 96 -15.00 18.10 -3.45
C PRO A 96 -15.76 16.91 -2.85
N ASP A 97 -16.50 17.14 -1.77
CA ASP A 97 -17.23 16.09 -1.05
C ASP A 97 -18.19 15.31 -1.96
N PHE A 98 -18.81 15.96 -2.95
CA PHE A 98 -19.73 15.29 -3.88
C PHE A 98 -19.04 14.24 -4.78
N TRP A 99 -17.76 14.40 -5.12
CA TRP A 99 -17.03 13.35 -5.87
C TRP A 99 -16.84 12.10 -5.02
N ARG A 100 -16.60 12.31 -3.72
CA ARG A 100 -16.46 11.24 -2.75
C ARG A 100 -17.82 10.59 -2.48
N ALA A 101 -18.90 11.37 -2.41
CA ALA A 101 -20.26 10.85 -2.32
C ALA A 101 -20.59 9.94 -3.52
N ASP A 102 -20.34 10.40 -4.75
CA ASP A 102 -20.55 9.58 -5.95
C ASP A 102 -19.74 8.26 -5.92
N LEU A 103 -18.50 8.29 -5.41
CA LEU A 103 -17.68 7.08 -5.22
C LEU A 103 -18.35 6.12 -4.24
N PHE A 104 -18.86 6.61 -3.12
CA PHE A 104 -19.48 5.77 -2.11
C PHE A 104 -20.85 5.24 -2.55
N ASP A 105 -21.63 6.01 -3.31
CA ASP A 105 -22.84 5.51 -3.97
C ASP A 105 -22.52 4.33 -4.90
N LEU A 106 -21.40 4.40 -5.64
CA LEU A 106 -20.94 3.30 -6.49
C LEU A 106 -20.47 2.09 -5.67
N ILE A 107 -19.77 2.32 -4.55
CA ILE A 107 -19.36 1.25 -3.64
C ILE A 107 -20.60 0.54 -3.09
N GLU A 108 -21.61 1.26 -2.62
CA GLU A 108 -22.86 0.70 -2.12
C GLU A 108 -23.64 -0.07 -3.19
N ALA A 109 -23.66 0.45 -4.43
CA ALA A 109 -24.28 -0.21 -5.58
C ALA A 109 -23.52 -1.46 -6.07
N THR A 110 -22.32 -1.75 -5.53
CA THR A 110 -21.50 -2.91 -5.91
C THR A 110 -21.18 -3.83 -4.73
N PRO A 111 -22.22 -4.38 -4.05
CA PRO A 111 -22.06 -5.11 -2.80
C PRO A 111 -21.46 -6.51 -2.94
N ASN A 112 -21.10 -6.94 -4.16
CA ASN A 112 -20.41 -8.22 -4.42
C ASN A 112 -18.91 -8.06 -4.70
N LEU A 113 -18.36 -6.84 -4.64
CA LEU A 113 -16.93 -6.53 -4.78
C LEU A 113 -16.29 -6.15 -3.44
N ASP A 114 -15.10 -6.66 -3.13
CA ASP A 114 -14.35 -6.17 -1.97
C ASP A 114 -13.56 -4.92 -2.39
N TRP A 115 -13.90 -3.76 -1.82
CA TRP A 115 -13.27 -2.48 -2.14
C TRP A 115 -12.09 -2.20 -1.20
N LEU A 116 -10.88 -2.20 -1.74
CA LEU A 116 -9.66 -1.90 -1.00
C LEU A 116 -9.37 -0.41 -1.11
N LEU A 117 -9.77 0.35 -0.09
CA LEU A 117 -9.47 1.78 0.02
C LEU A 117 -8.15 1.98 0.75
N LEU A 118 -7.23 2.74 0.17
CA LEU A 118 -5.92 3.02 0.75
C LEU A 118 -5.66 4.52 0.84
N THR A 119 -5.12 4.99 1.96
CA THR A 119 -4.82 6.42 2.15
C THR A 119 -3.57 6.66 2.98
N LYS A 120 -2.96 7.84 2.79
CA LYS A 120 -1.93 8.40 3.68
C LYS A 120 -2.51 9.39 4.71
N ARG A 121 -3.84 9.58 4.69
CA ARG A 121 -4.57 10.59 5.48
C ARG A 121 -5.64 9.92 6.33
N ILE A 122 -5.29 8.83 7.01
CA ILE A 122 -6.28 8.03 7.73
C ILE A 122 -7.08 8.84 8.76
N GLY A 123 -6.50 9.91 9.31
CA GLY A 123 -7.19 10.86 10.20
C GLY A 123 -8.37 11.60 9.57
N ASN A 124 -8.42 11.72 8.25
CA ASN A 124 -9.53 12.35 7.53
C ASN A 124 -10.77 11.45 7.43
N VAL A 125 -10.60 10.13 7.51
CA VAL A 125 -11.66 9.16 7.20
C VAL A 125 -12.91 9.39 8.06
N PRO A 126 -12.85 9.48 9.40
CA PRO A 126 -14.06 9.62 10.21
C PRO A 126 -14.88 10.87 9.87
N ASP A 127 -14.22 12.01 9.70
CA ASP A 127 -14.90 13.28 9.38
C ASP A 127 -15.49 13.26 7.97
N MET A 128 -14.73 12.77 6.98
CA MET A 128 -15.19 12.71 5.59
C MET A 128 -16.36 11.72 5.41
N MET A 129 -16.33 10.57 6.11
CA MET A 129 -17.42 9.60 6.08
C MET A 129 -18.69 10.13 6.73
N ARG A 130 -18.57 10.83 7.87
CA ARG A 130 -19.73 11.49 8.51
C ARG A 130 -20.43 12.51 7.62
N ARG A 131 -19.70 13.18 6.72
CA ARG A 131 -20.30 14.15 5.79
C ARG A 131 -21.12 13.46 4.70
N ILE A 132 -20.60 12.39 4.11
CA ILE A 132 -21.16 11.80 2.89
C ILE A 132 -22.01 10.54 3.11
N LEU A 133 -21.81 9.79 4.20
CA LEU A 133 -22.56 8.57 4.49
C LEU A 133 -23.65 8.82 5.54
N ARG A 134 -24.70 7.98 5.51
CA ARG A 134 -25.76 7.90 6.53
C ARG A 134 -25.99 6.42 6.84
N PRO A 135 -25.60 5.89 8.01
CA PRO A 135 -25.35 6.58 9.29
C PRO A 135 -23.90 7.06 9.55
N GLY A 136 -22.98 6.99 8.57
CA GLY A 136 -21.58 7.42 8.75
C GLY A 136 -20.58 6.27 8.92
N THR A 137 -21.04 5.03 8.76
CA THR A 137 -20.25 3.79 8.85
C THR A 137 -19.81 3.33 7.47
N LEU A 138 -18.62 2.72 7.37
CA LEU A 138 -18.17 2.13 6.11
C LEU A 138 -19.03 0.90 5.74
N PRO A 139 -19.34 0.70 4.45
CA PRO A 139 -19.99 -0.53 4.01
C PRO A 139 -19.16 -1.78 4.37
N PRO A 140 -19.80 -2.92 4.70
CA PRO A 140 -19.11 -4.10 5.21
C PRO A 140 -18.16 -4.77 4.20
N HIS A 141 -18.28 -4.44 2.92
CA HIS A 141 -17.40 -4.87 1.83
C HIS A 141 -16.28 -3.87 1.50
N VAL A 142 -16.07 -2.86 2.35
CA VAL A 142 -14.92 -1.96 2.28
C VAL A 142 -13.82 -2.46 3.21
N TRP A 143 -12.64 -2.67 2.63
CA TRP A 143 -11.39 -2.91 3.32
C TRP A 143 -10.66 -1.57 3.38
N LEU A 144 -10.31 -1.10 4.57
CA LEU A 144 -9.66 0.19 4.76
C LEU A 144 -8.19 -0.02 5.09
N GLY A 145 -7.31 0.69 4.39
CA GLY A 145 -5.88 0.61 4.60
C GLY A 145 -5.21 1.95 4.78
N ALA A 146 -4.09 1.92 5.50
CA ALA A 146 -3.16 3.04 5.60
C ALA A 146 -1.86 2.72 4.86
N THR A 147 -1.32 3.69 4.13
CA THR A 147 0.08 3.60 3.68
C THR A 147 0.99 4.07 4.80
N ILE A 148 1.99 3.26 5.17
CA ILE A 148 2.96 3.54 6.21
C ILE A 148 4.36 3.27 5.66
N CYS A 149 5.24 4.26 5.59
CA CYS A 149 6.59 4.05 5.07
C CYS A 149 7.68 3.95 6.14
N ASN A 150 7.41 4.29 7.41
CA ASN A 150 8.38 4.26 8.51
C ASN A 150 7.69 4.29 9.88
N GLN A 151 8.47 4.12 10.97
CA GLN A 151 7.95 4.14 12.34
C GLN A 151 7.22 5.45 12.71
N PRO A 152 7.73 6.66 12.37
CA PRO A 152 6.99 7.89 12.65
C PRO A 152 5.56 7.92 12.08
N GLU A 153 5.36 7.44 10.84
CA GLU A 153 4.02 7.31 10.28
C GLU A 153 3.20 6.21 10.97
N ALA A 154 3.83 5.08 11.31
CA ALA A 154 3.20 3.98 12.04
C ALA A 154 2.60 4.46 13.38
N ASP A 155 3.43 5.15 14.17
CA ASP A 155 3.07 5.74 15.46
C ASP A 155 1.95 6.77 15.33
N ARG A 156 1.99 7.56 14.26
CA ARG A 156 1.01 8.62 14.00
C ARG A 156 -0.35 8.08 13.58
N ASP A 157 -0.41 7.03 12.76
CA ASP A 157 -1.58 6.73 11.94
C ASP A 157 -2.21 5.35 12.15
N ILE A 158 -1.46 4.33 12.59
CA ILE A 158 -2.05 2.99 12.78
C ILE A 158 -3.19 3.04 13.80
N THR A 159 -3.00 3.82 14.85
CA THR A 159 -4.02 3.98 15.91
C THR A 159 -5.32 4.59 15.36
N LYS A 160 -5.20 5.56 14.45
CA LYS A 160 -6.36 6.15 13.77
C LYS A 160 -7.05 5.16 12.84
N LEU A 161 -6.29 4.29 12.16
CA LEU A 161 -6.85 3.21 11.33
C LEU A 161 -7.68 2.25 12.19
N LEU A 162 -7.13 1.80 13.32
CA LEU A 162 -7.82 0.86 14.23
C LEU A 162 -9.06 1.47 14.89
N ALA A 163 -9.13 2.79 15.02
CA ALA A 163 -10.31 3.48 15.53
C ALA A 163 -11.47 3.56 14.52
N VAL A 164 -11.24 3.25 13.24
CA VAL A 164 -12.30 3.18 12.23
C VAL A 164 -12.89 1.78 12.21
N ASP A 165 -14.22 1.72 12.29
CA ASP A 165 -14.96 0.48 12.09
C ASP A 165 -14.91 0.09 10.61
N ALA A 166 -14.10 -0.93 10.32
CA ALA A 166 -13.89 -1.49 9.00
C ALA A 166 -13.68 -3.00 9.16
N ARG A 167 -14.34 -3.79 8.31
CA ARG A 167 -14.28 -5.25 8.34
C ARG A 167 -12.85 -5.77 8.20
N VAL A 168 -12.07 -5.15 7.32
CA VAL A 168 -10.66 -5.45 7.11
C VAL A 168 -9.88 -4.15 7.24
N ARG A 169 -8.82 -4.20 8.04
CA ARG A 169 -7.85 -3.12 8.22
C ARG A 169 -6.48 -3.61 7.79
N PHE A 170 -5.85 -2.92 6.84
CA PHE A 170 -4.58 -3.36 6.28
C PHE A 170 -3.54 -2.25 6.21
N LEU A 171 -2.27 -2.63 6.18
CA LEU A 171 -1.16 -1.71 5.91
C LEU A 171 -0.60 -1.98 4.52
N SER A 172 -0.42 -0.91 3.75
CA SER A 172 0.42 -0.94 2.55
C SER A 172 1.72 -0.22 2.85
N MET A 173 2.78 -0.98 3.09
CA MET A 173 4.10 -0.47 3.42
C MET A 173 4.97 -0.48 2.16
N GLU A 174 4.57 0.34 1.20
CA GLU A 174 5.21 0.45 -0.10
C GLU A 174 5.20 1.92 -0.60
N PRO A 175 6.38 2.55 -0.77
CA PRO A 175 7.69 2.04 -0.39
C PRO A 175 7.87 1.94 1.13
N LEU A 176 8.54 0.89 1.61
CA LEU A 176 9.06 0.84 2.98
C LEU A 176 10.42 1.57 3.03
N LEU A 177 10.47 2.64 3.82
CA LEU A 177 11.59 3.58 3.91
C LEU A 177 12.30 3.56 5.27
N GLY A 178 11.94 2.63 6.14
CA GLY A 178 12.58 2.44 7.44
C GLY A 178 12.01 1.23 8.18
N PRO A 179 12.65 0.82 9.29
CA PRO A 179 12.13 -0.25 10.13
C PRO A 179 10.81 0.17 10.78
N VAL A 180 9.93 -0.80 11.01
CA VAL A 180 8.68 -0.64 11.76
C VAL A 180 8.47 -1.82 12.70
N ASP A 181 8.22 -1.50 13.96
CA ASP A 181 7.80 -2.42 15.00
C ASP A 181 6.29 -2.23 15.26
N LEU A 182 5.49 -3.19 14.78
CA LEU A 182 4.05 -3.25 14.98
C LEU A 182 3.68 -3.81 16.37
N GLY A 183 4.65 -4.38 17.10
CA GLY A 183 4.50 -4.84 18.48
C GLY A 183 4.52 -3.70 19.50
N ALA A 184 4.97 -2.50 19.11
CA ALA A 184 5.27 -1.39 20.01
C ALA A 184 4.70 -0.03 19.54
N ILE A 185 3.49 -0.01 18.99
CA ILE A 185 2.84 1.24 18.57
C ILE A 185 2.34 2.01 19.81
N PRO A 186 2.58 3.34 19.89
CA PRO A 186 2.13 4.15 21.02
C PRO A 186 0.60 4.33 20.95
N TRP A 187 -0.08 3.93 22.02
CA TRP A 187 -1.52 4.06 22.18
C TRP A 187 -1.86 4.42 23.62
N ARG A 188 -2.48 5.60 23.84
CA ARG A 188 -2.93 6.06 25.18
C ARG A 188 -1.86 5.96 26.29
N GLY A 189 -0.60 6.23 25.96
CA GLY A 189 0.52 6.18 26.90
C GLY A 189 1.15 4.80 27.11
N LEU A 190 0.69 3.77 26.39
CA LEU A 190 1.25 2.41 26.40
C LEU A 190 1.83 2.05 25.03
N ARG A 191 2.64 0.99 24.99
CA ARG A 191 3.11 0.34 23.76
C ARG A 191 2.26 -0.90 23.51
N THR A 192 1.67 -1.00 22.32
CA THR A 192 0.68 -2.03 21.99
C THR A 192 1.07 -2.78 20.73
N ASP A 193 0.88 -4.09 20.76
CA ASP A 193 0.92 -4.94 19.58
C ASP A 193 -0.38 -4.76 18.79
N VAL A 194 -0.27 -4.07 17.66
CA VAL A 194 -1.41 -3.76 16.80
C VAL A 194 -1.80 -4.92 15.87
N LEU A 195 -0.98 -5.96 15.77
CA LEU A 195 -1.30 -7.16 14.99
C LEU A 195 -2.32 -8.02 15.72
N ARG A 196 -2.19 -8.12 17.05
CA ARG A 196 -3.08 -8.95 17.89
C ARG A 196 -4.32 -8.21 18.40
N GLY A 197 -4.36 -6.89 18.21
CA GLY A 197 -5.41 -6.03 18.76
C GLY A 197 -5.30 -5.88 20.28
N TRP A 198 -6.07 -4.95 20.86
CA TRP A 198 -6.02 -4.67 22.29
C TRP A 198 -6.94 -5.60 23.10
N SER A 199 -8.22 -5.64 22.76
CA SER A 199 -9.25 -6.43 23.47
C SER A 199 -9.52 -7.77 22.79
N SER A 200 -9.19 -7.89 21.51
CA SER A 200 -9.41 -9.07 20.69
C SER A 200 -8.84 -8.89 19.27
N PRO A 201 -8.61 -9.99 18.51
CA PRO A 201 -8.09 -9.93 17.15
C PRO A 201 -8.94 -9.10 16.19
N GLU A 202 -10.27 -9.04 16.39
CA GLU A 202 -11.15 -8.18 15.58
C GLU A 202 -10.93 -6.68 15.77
N HIS A 203 -10.05 -6.28 16.70
CA HIS A 203 -9.58 -4.91 16.89
C HIS A 203 -8.11 -4.69 16.44
N GLY A 204 -7.51 -5.67 15.76
CA GLY A 204 -6.16 -5.61 15.21
C GLY A 204 -6.11 -5.29 13.72
N LEU A 205 -4.90 -5.45 13.16
CA LEU A 205 -4.63 -5.48 11.74
C LEU A 205 -4.94 -6.86 11.16
N HIS A 206 -5.43 -6.87 9.92
CA HIS A 206 -5.83 -8.09 9.22
C HIS A 206 -4.87 -8.44 8.08
N TRP A 207 -4.04 -7.51 7.64
CA TRP A 207 -3.13 -7.73 6.52
C TRP A 207 -2.00 -6.70 6.47
N VAL A 208 -0.80 -7.14 6.15
CA VAL A 208 0.36 -6.27 5.93
C VAL A 208 0.97 -6.59 4.58
N ILE A 209 1.06 -5.57 3.73
CA ILE A 209 1.68 -5.62 2.41
C ILE A 209 2.99 -4.85 2.47
N VAL A 210 4.10 -5.43 2.04
CA VAL A 210 5.42 -4.79 2.03
C VAL A 210 5.99 -4.72 0.61
N GLY A 211 6.57 -3.59 0.24
CA GLY A 211 7.32 -3.48 -1.00
C GLY A 211 8.33 -2.34 -1.03
N GLY A 212 9.35 -2.49 -1.85
CA GLY A 212 10.34 -1.44 -2.12
C GLY A 212 9.91 -0.44 -3.18
N GLU A 213 10.63 0.68 -3.29
CA GLU A 213 10.31 1.76 -4.22
C GLU A 213 10.59 1.36 -5.68
N SER A 214 9.67 1.70 -6.59
CA SER A 214 9.86 1.53 -8.04
C SER A 214 10.21 2.87 -8.68
N GLY A 215 10.89 2.83 -9.84
CA GLY A 215 11.13 4.00 -10.69
C GLY A 215 12.59 4.49 -10.71
N PRO A 216 12.89 5.50 -11.55
CA PRO A 216 14.26 5.91 -11.82
C PRO A 216 15.03 6.39 -10.58
N GLN A 217 14.32 6.94 -9.59
CA GLN A 217 14.89 7.49 -8.35
C GLN A 217 14.56 6.63 -7.12
N ALA A 218 14.22 5.35 -7.33
CA ALA A 218 13.87 4.45 -6.25
C ALA A 218 14.93 4.42 -5.14
N ARG A 219 14.49 4.58 -3.90
CA ARG A 219 15.28 4.37 -2.69
C ARG A 219 15.36 2.87 -2.36
N PRO A 220 16.53 2.38 -1.93
CA PRO A 220 16.69 0.98 -1.54
C PRO A 220 16.01 0.68 -0.21
N MET A 221 15.47 -0.53 -0.05
CA MET A 221 14.84 -1.03 1.17
C MET A 221 15.76 -2.02 1.86
N HIS A 222 16.07 -1.82 3.14
CA HIS A 222 16.90 -2.77 3.88
C HIS A 222 16.19 -4.14 3.99
N PRO A 223 16.87 -5.28 3.70
CA PRO A 223 16.24 -6.61 3.72
C PRO A 223 15.60 -6.99 5.06
N GLU A 224 16.28 -6.66 6.16
CA GLU A 224 15.79 -6.95 7.52
C GLU A 224 14.47 -6.25 7.85
N TRP A 225 14.12 -5.13 7.21
CA TRP A 225 12.84 -4.48 7.47
C TRP A 225 11.68 -5.34 6.97
N ALA A 226 11.79 -5.89 5.77
CA ALA A 226 10.79 -6.80 5.21
C ALA A 226 10.72 -8.12 5.97
N ARG A 227 11.88 -8.69 6.35
CA ARG A 227 11.95 -9.92 7.18
C ARG A 227 11.34 -9.73 8.56
N SER A 228 11.66 -8.62 9.23
CA SER A 228 11.09 -8.30 10.54
C SER A 228 9.57 -8.18 10.48
N LEU A 229 9.02 -7.45 9.49
CA LEU A 229 7.57 -7.32 9.33
C LEU A 229 6.88 -8.65 9.02
N ARG A 230 7.50 -9.48 8.17
CA ARG A 230 7.06 -10.85 7.94
C ARG A 230 7.01 -11.63 9.25
N ASP A 231 8.11 -11.66 10.00
CA ASP A 231 8.21 -12.48 11.23
C ASP A 231 7.21 -12.01 12.29
N GLN A 232 7.02 -10.69 12.44
CA GLN A 232 5.97 -10.12 13.29
C GLN A 232 4.57 -10.60 12.87
N CYS A 233 4.25 -10.54 11.57
CA CYS A 233 2.95 -10.98 11.05
C CYS A 233 2.73 -12.49 11.24
N GLN A 234 3.73 -13.31 10.93
CA GLN A 234 3.67 -14.76 11.12
C GLN A 234 3.49 -15.14 12.59
N ALA A 235 4.20 -14.46 13.50
CA ALA A 235 4.07 -14.67 14.94
C ALA A 235 2.68 -14.26 15.47
N ALA A 236 1.98 -13.36 14.79
CA ALA A 236 0.62 -12.93 15.14
C ALA A 236 -0.49 -13.67 14.38
N GLY A 237 -0.16 -14.49 13.37
CA GLY A 237 -1.14 -15.11 12.47
C GLY A 237 -1.86 -14.10 11.56
N VAL A 238 -1.23 -12.94 11.30
CA VAL A 238 -1.75 -11.92 10.40
C VAL A 238 -1.21 -12.18 8.99
N PRO A 239 -2.07 -12.26 7.95
CA PRO A 239 -1.64 -12.37 6.57
C PRO A 239 -0.54 -11.37 6.20
N PHE A 240 0.54 -11.88 5.61
CA PHE A 240 1.65 -11.10 5.10
C PHE A 240 1.83 -11.28 3.58
N LEU A 241 1.92 -10.15 2.86
CA LEU A 241 2.23 -10.14 1.44
C LEU A 241 3.52 -9.37 1.17
N PHE A 242 4.52 -10.05 0.63
CA PHE A 242 5.71 -9.40 0.09
C PHE A 242 5.49 -9.14 -1.39
N LYS A 243 5.24 -7.88 -1.74
CA LYS A 243 4.85 -7.52 -3.10
C LYS A 243 6.03 -7.57 -4.05
N GLN A 244 7.14 -6.91 -3.69
CA GLN A 244 8.34 -6.79 -4.50
C GLN A 244 9.45 -5.98 -3.82
N TRP A 245 10.69 -6.15 -4.30
CA TRP A 245 11.87 -5.42 -3.83
C TRP A 245 12.01 -3.97 -4.32
N GLY A 246 11.27 -3.55 -5.35
CA GLY A 246 11.51 -2.27 -6.01
C GLY A 246 12.59 -2.40 -7.08
N GLU A 247 13.40 -1.36 -7.28
CA GLU A 247 14.51 -1.40 -8.25
C GLU A 247 15.79 -2.06 -7.72
N TRP A 248 15.86 -2.36 -6.42
CA TRP A 248 17.08 -2.78 -5.72
C TRP A 248 16.92 -4.19 -5.17
N LEU A 249 17.85 -5.08 -5.50
CA LEU A 249 17.89 -6.46 -5.00
C LEU A 249 19.06 -6.62 -4.02
N PRO A 250 18.87 -7.30 -2.88
CA PRO A 250 19.97 -7.64 -1.99
C PRO A 250 20.97 -8.56 -2.70
N LEU A 251 22.27 -8.30 -2.57
CA LEU A 251 23.28 -9.14 -3.22
C LEU A 251 23.23 -10.59 -2.77
N SER A 252 22.83 -10.83 -1.53
CA SER A 252 22.60 -12.19 -1.00
C SER A 252 21.47 -12.95 -1.72
N HIS A 253 20.64 -12.26 -2.50
CA HIS A 253 19.54 -12.82 -3.29
C HIS A 253 19.86 -12.84 -4.79
N GLN A 254 21.01 -12.30 -5.22
CA GLN A 254 21.41 -12.29 -6.63
C GLN A 254 22.06 -13.61 -7.02
N THR A 255 21.49 -14.30 -8.02
CA THR A 255 22.10 -15.49 -8.62
C THR A 255 23.14 -15.07 -9.67
N GLY A 256 24.33 -15.67 -9.64
CA GLY A 256 25.41 -15.37 -10.59
C GLY A 256 26.39 -14.27 -10.17
N GLY A 257 26.27 -13.74 -8.94
CA GLY A 257 27.18 -12.71 -8.41
C GLY A 257 26.81 -11.29 -8.85
N ALA A 258 27.53 -10.30 -8.30
CA ALA A 258 27.30 -8.90 -8.63
C ALA A 258 27.85 -8.58 -10.02
N ASP A 259 27.00 -8.03 -10.89
CA ASP A 259 27.43 -7.46 -12.17
C ASP A 259 28.16 -6.13 -11.90
N PRO A 260 29.42 -5.97 -12.32
CA PRO A 260 30.20 -4.76 -12.07
C PRO A 260 29.59 -3.49 -12.69
N GLU A 261 28.75 -3.61 -13.71
CA GLU A 261 28.09 -2.47 -14.35
C GLU A 261 26.85 -2.00 -13.58
N GLN A 262 26.34 -2.81 -12.64
CA GLN A 262 25.19 -2.43 -11.84
C GLN A 262 25.59 -1.45 -10.75
N ARG A 263 24.82 -0.36 -10.62
CA ARG A 263 24.95 0.55 -9.49
C ARG A 263 24.67 -0.21 -8.19
N GLN A 264 25.58 -0.09 -7.23
CA GLN A 264 25.45 -0.70 -5.91
C GLN A 264 25.25 0.37 -4.84
N CYS A 265 24.67 -0.04 -3.72
CA CYS A 265 24.62 0.77 -2.52
C CYS A 265 24.69 -0.11 -1.26
N HIS A 266 25.05 0.54 -0.16
CA HIS A 266 24.96 -0.04 1.18
C HIS A 266 23.83 0.65 1.93
N VAL A 267 22.98 -0.13 2.59
CA VAL A 267 21.87 0.37 3.40
C VAL A 267 22.08 -0.10 4.82
N TRP A 268 21.95 0.82 5.78
CA TRP A 268 22.01 0.51 7.21
C TRP A 268 20.61 0.28 7.77
N PRO A 269 20.48 -0.42 8.92
CA PRO A 269 19.18 -0.69 9.54
C PRO A 269 18.40 0.58 9.92
N ASP A 270 19.09 1.71 10.12
CA ASP A 270 18.51 3.02 10.43
C ASP A 270 18.01 3.79 9.19
N GLY A 271 18.21 3.24 7.99
CA GLY A 271 17.77 3.81 6.72
C GLY A 271 18.77 4.72 6.02
N ARG A 272 19.96 4.92 6.59
CA ARG A 272 21.06 5.54 5.84
C ARG A 272 21.41 4.66 4.64
N ALA A 273 21.61 5.29 3.48
CA ALA A 273 22.05 4.62 2.26
C ALA A 273 23.25 5.38 1.66
N TYR A 274 24.26 4.63 1.20
CA TYR A 274 25.49 5.19 0.63
C TYR A 274 25.84 4.46 -0.67
N ASP A 275 26.16 5.22 -1.72
CA ASP A 275 26.44 4.73 -3.07
C ASP A 275 27.90 4.94 -3.52
N GLY A 276 28.82 5.14 -2.57
CA GLY A 276 30.25 5.34 -2.83
C GLY A 276 31.17 4.19 -2.41
N GLU A 277 32.45 4.32 -2.76
CA GLU A 277 33.53 3.43 -2.34
C GLU A 277 34.07 3.88 -0.97
N ARG A 278 33.76 3.13 0.08
CA ARG A 278 34.32 3.24 1.44
C ARG A 278 33.92 4.48 2.26
N GLU A 279 32.93 4.27 3.13
CA GLU A 279 33.05 4.73 4.52
C GLU A 279 32.61 3.57 5.44
N GLU A 280 33.34 3.39 6.54
CA GLU A 280 33.28 2.31 7.54
C GLU A 280 32.10 1.33 7.40
N MET A 281 32.34 0.26 6.62
CA MET A 281 31.42 -0.88 6.53
C MET A 281 31.28 -1.51 7.91
N THR A 282 30.14 -1.29 8.56
CA THR A 282 29.79 -2.07 9.74
C THR A 282 29.16 -3.40 9.29
N PRO A 283 29.32 -4.50 10.04
CA PRO A 283 28.67 -5.78 9.73
C PRO A 283 27.14 -5.71 9.62
N ALA A 284 26.53 -4.60 10.03
CA ALA A 284 25.08 -4.41 10.05
C ALA A 284 24.50 -3.87 8.73
N CYS A 285 25.33 -3.42 7.77
CA CYS A 285 24.81 -2.89 6.50
C CYS A 285 24.52 -4.02 5.48
N ALA A 286 23.45 -3.83 4.70
CA ALA A 286 23.12 -4.68 3.57
C ALA A 286 23.62 -4.06 2.26
N GLN A 287 24.26 -4.87 1.41
CA GLN A 287 24.65 -4.46 0.06
C GLN A 287 23.56 -4.82 -0.95
N LEU A 288 23.17 -3.86 -1.79
CA LEU A 288 22.12 -4.03 -2.79
C LEU A 288 22.62 -3.57 -4.17
N SER A 289 22.14 -4.27 -5.20
CA SER A 289 22.36 -3.92 -6.61
C SER A 289 21.08 -3.40 -7.25
N ARG A 290 21.21 -2.37 -8.08
CA ARG A 290 20.11 -1.84 -8.88
C ARG A 290 19.90 -2.69 -10.14
N VAL A 291 19.16 -3.77 -9.99
CA VAL A 291 18.89 -4.76 -11.07
C VAL A 291 17.65 -4.40 -11.90
N GLY A 292 16.85 -3.46 -11.42
CA GLY A 292 15.59 -3.07 -12.04
C GLY A 292 14.40 -3.90 -11.55
N LYS A 293 13.21 -3.29 -11.49
CA LYS A 293 12.00 -3.87 -10.90
C LYS A 293 11.70 -5.32 -11.28
N LYS A 294 11.75 -5.61 -12.59
CA LYS A 294 11.41 -6.94 -13.10
C LYS A 294 12.39 -8.01 -12.60
N ALA A 295 13.68 -7.69 -12.53
CA ALA A 295 14.72 -8.61 -12.10
C ALA A 295 14.76 -8.75 -10.57
N ALA A 296 14.49 -7.67 -9.84
CA ALA A 296 14.45 -7.69 -8.38
C ALA A 296 13.32 -8.60 -7.87
N GLY A 297 12.18 -8.62 -8.58
CA GLY A 297 11.13 -9.62 -8.34
C GLY A 297 10.47 -9.51 -6.96
N ARG A 298 9.88 -10.63 -6.53
CA ARG A 298 8.99 -10.72 -5.35
C ARG A 298 9.30 -11.89 -4.42
N GLU A 299 10.47 -12.49 -4.55
CA GLU A 299 10.89 -13.54 -3.64
C GLU A 299 11.55 -12.91 -2.41
N LEU A 300 11.13 -13.35 -1.23
CA LEU A 300 11.74 -12.99 0.05
C LEU A 300 12.16 -14.29 0.73
N ASP A 301 13.47 -14.50 0.82
CA ASP A 301 14.10 -15.69 1.38
C ASP A 301 13.68 -16.99 0.67
N GLY A 302 13.76 -16.97 -0.67
CA GLY A 302 13.60 -18.15 -1.53
C GLY A 302 12.16 -18.60 -1.79
N ARG A 303 11.16 -17.78 -1.41
CA ARG A 303 9.74 -18.03 -1.75
C ARG A 303 8.94 -16.75 -1.90
N THR A 304 7.77 -16.85 -2.52
CA THR A 304 6.78 -15.77 -2.53
C THR A 304 5.96 -15.79 -1.24
N TRP A 305 5.50 -14.60 -0.84
CA TRP A 305 4.60 -14.41 0.30
C TRP A 305 3.37 -13.70 -0.23
N ASP A 306 2.29 -14.45 -0.46
CA ASP A 306 1.09 -13.99 -1.17
C ASP A 306 -0.17 -14.13 -0.29
N GLU A 307 -0.02 -14.08 1.03
CA GLU A 307 -1.13 -14.27 1.97
C GLU A 307 -2.10 -13.07 1.88
N VAL A 308 -3.38 -13.36 2.05
CA VAL A 308 -4.50 -12.40 1.96
C VAL A 308 -5.53 -12.78 3.01
N PRO A 309 -6.25 -11.82 3.61
CA PRO A 309 -7.45 -12.11 4.41
C PRO A 309 -8.47 -12.97 3.66
N GLY A 310 -9.12 -13.89 4.41
CA GLY A 310 -10.21 -14.73 3.92
C GLY A 310 -11.56 -14.03 3.82
#